data_AF-A0A9W8TJV5-F1
#
_entry.id   AF-A0A9W8TJV5-F1
#
_cell.length_a   1.000
_cell.length_b   1.000
_cell.length_c   1.000
_cell.angle_alpha   90.00
_cell.angle_beta   90.00
_cell.angle_gamma   90.00
#
_symmetry.space_group_name_H-M   'P 1'
#
loop_
_entity.id
_entity.type
_entity.pdbx_description
1 polymer ?
#
loop_
_entity_poly.entity_id
_entity_poly.type
_entity_poly.pdbx_seq_one_letter_code
_entity_poly.pdbx_strand_id
1 'polypeptide(L)'
;MHLLDLPLELLDQIFSYAVEDRIFKRAMRLRLVSRHFRCLTDEAIYSSRMLDDVAFDSEANLNCAEQHDSPWVLYLRTYLGRRIYQERSDKTMRGQYRKVAEYLWVTGSKIFPGLSFEDCIYDLSGVTFFINSSLETSALLKSTSGKDSFSQPQLATLFLNAVVYMGLEPFAKALISEDPNDYWQCPTVAASNKPSFRRLIEMASFRGHLGLVEHLVQVEKNMTHRTWSLMSASTASSILRYASIGGHEDVVEYALNNSNLFNEHLTSTTRRNLGTALSYTDSPDIYSRSGSATRQHGNGTLPTEARSVSEPTWRARQPRTCCATEARM
;
A
#
# COMPACT_ATOMS: atom_id res chain seq x y z
N MET A 1 -32.84 -31.13 8.52
CA MET A 1 -32.20 -30.43 7.39
C MET A 1 -31.01 -29.68 7.92
N HIS A 2 -29.84 -29.90 7.34
CA HIS A 2 -28.71 -29.02 7.59
C HIS A 2 -28.93 -27.72 6.84
N LEU A 3 -28.44 -26.60 7.40
CA LEU A 3 -28.61 -25.28 6.79
C LEU A 3 -28.10 -25.25 5.34
N LEU A 4 -26.98 -25.94 5.07
CA LEU A 4 -26.36 -26.01 3.74
C LEU A 4 -27.08 -26.91 2.73
N ASP A 5 -28.13 -27.61 3.15
CA ASP A 5 -28.99 -28.39 2.25
C ASP A 5 -30.08 -27.51 1.60
N LEU A 6 -30.16 -26.23 1.99
CA LEU A 6 -31.10 -25.27 1.41
C LEU A 6 -30.66 -24.82 0.00
N PRO A 7 -31.62 -24.48 -0.87
CA PRO A 7 -31.35 -23.75 -2.12
C PRO A 7 -30.47 -22.52 -1.92
N LEU A 8 -29.61 -22.21 -2.90
CA LEU A 8 -28.66 -21.10 -2.84
C LEU A 8 -29.36 -19.75 -2.63
N GLU A 9 -30.56 -19.58 -3.18
CA GLU A 9 -31.36 -18.36 -3.04
C GLU A 9 -31.79 -18.14 -1.58
N LEU A 10 -32.19 -19.21 -0.89
CA LEU A 10 -32.56 -19.15 0.52
C LEU A 10 -31.33 -18.93 1.40
N LEU A 11 -30.19 -19.55 1.06
CA LEU A 11 -28.92 -19.31 1.74
C LEU A 11 -28.50 -17.84 1.60
N ASP A 12 -28.54 -17.28 0.40
CA ASP A 12 -28.18 -15.88 0.15
C ASP A 12 -29.08 -14.91 0.93
N GLN A 13 -30.39 -15.19 0.95
CA GLN A 13 -31.34 -14.39 1.72
C GLN A 13 -31.09 -14.48 3.24
N ILE A 14 -30.82 -15.68 3.77
CA ILE A 14 -30.50 -15.89 5.19
C ILE A 14 -29.22 -15.12 5.58
N PHE A 15 -28.17 -15.21 4.77
CA PHE A 15 -26.91 -14.53 5.05
C PHE A 15 -27.04 -13.02 4.89
N SER A 16 -27.79 -12.53 3.91
CA SER A 16 -28.10 -11.11 3.74
C SER A 16 -28.76 -10.54 4.99
N TYR A 17 -29.86 -11.14 5.46
CA TYR A 17 -30.51 -10.71 6.71
C TYR A 17 -29.61 -10.85 7.93
N ALA A 18 -28.84 -11.94 8.01
CA ALA A 18 -27.94 -12.16 9.13
C ALA A 18 -26.81 -11.13 9.20
N VAL A 19 -26.33 -10.61 8.06
CA VAL A 19 -25.32 -9.55 8.01
C VAL A 19 -25.94 -8.19 8.31
N GLU A 20 -27.10 -7.88 7.73
CA GLU A 20 -27.79 -6.59 7.93
C GLU A 20 -28.20 -6.34 9.39
N ASP A 21 -28.69 -7.36 10.10
CA ASP A 21 -29.12 -7.23 11.50
C ASP A 21 -27.94 -7.21 12.51
N ARG A 22 -26.69 -7.32 12.03
CA ARG A 22 -25.51 -7.48 12.89
C ARG A 22 -24.52 -6.34 12.75
N ILE A 23 -23.81 -6.06 13.84
CA ILE A 23 -22.58 -5.26 13.78
C ILE A 23 -21.49 -6.02 13.01
N PHE A 24 -20.60 -5.31 12.31
CA PHE A 24 -19.55 -5.89 11.45
C PHE A 24 -18.74 -7.00 12.14
N LYS A 25 -18.34 -6.78 13.40
CA LYS A 25 -17.62 -7.77 14.21
C LYS A 25 -18.37 -9.10 14.35
N ARG A 26 -19.70 -9.09 14.42
CA ARG A 26 -20.53 -10.29 14.52
C ARG A 26 -20.70 -10.96 13.16
N ALA A 27 -20.87 -10.20 12.08
CA ALA A 27 -20.90 -10.74 10.72
C ALA A 27 -19.60 -11.49 10.39
N MET A 28 -18.44 -10.91 10.73
CA MET A 28 -17.12 -11.51 10.49
C MET A 28 -16.92 -12.87 11.18
N ARG A 29 -17.62 -13.15 12.28
CA ARG A 29 -17.52 -14.46 12.95
C ARG A 29 -18.12 -15.59 12.12
N LEU A 30 -19.12 -15.29 11.27
CA LEU A 30 -19.71 -16.30 10.38
C LEU A 30 -18.68 -16.84 9.39
N ARG A 31 -17.71 -16.00 8.96
CA ARG A 31 -16.62 -16.40 8.07
C ARG A 31 -15.70 -17.47 8.65
N LEU A 32 -15.66 -17.62 9.99
CA LEU A 32 -14.77 -18.57 10.67
C LEU A 32 -15.35 -20.00 10.73
N VAL A 33 -16.63 -20.19 10.39
CA VAL A 33 -17.31 -21.49 10.49
C VAL A 33 -16.80 -22.46 9.43
N SER A 34 -16.77 -22.04 8.17
CA SER A 34 -16.30 -22.85 7.04
C SER A 34 -15.97 -21.97 5.83
N ARG A 35 -15.29 -22.55 4.82
CA ARG A 35 -15.03 -21.86 3.54
C ARG A 35 -16.32 -21.42 2.85
N HIS A 36 -17.37 -22.23 2.94
CA HIS A 36 -18.66 -21.93 2.31
C HIS A 36 -19.36 -20.74 2.99
N PHE A 37 -19.38 -20.74 4.33
CA PHE A 37 -19.88 -19.60 5.11
C PHE A 37 -19.07 -18.33 4.84
N ARG A 38 -17.75 -18.43 4.69
CA ARG A 38 -16.91 -17.29 4.31
C ARG A 38 -17.36 -16.67 2.99
N CYS A 39 -17.58 -17.49 1.95
CA CYS A 39 -18.04 -17.01 0.65
C CYS A 39 -19.41 -16.32 0.75
N LEU A 40 -20.41 -16.97 1.37
CA LEU A 40 -21.75 -16.40 1.51
C LEU A 40 -21.75 -15.11 2.37
N THR A 41 -20.95 -15.08 3.43
CA THR A 41 -20.82 -13.88 4.27
C THR A 41 -20.13 -12.74 3.52
N ASP A 42 -19.08 -13.03 2.75
CA ASP A 42 -18.37 -12.02 1.94
C ASP A 42 -19.27 -11.44 0.85
N GLU A 43 -20.10 -12.27 0.21
CA GLU A 43 -21.14 -11.82 -0.72
C GLU A 43 -22.19 -10.95 -0.03
N ALA A 44 -22.73 -11.39 1.12
CA ALA A 44 -23.73 -10.63 1.87
C ALA A 44 -23.18 -9.27 2.38
N ILE A 45 -21.94 -9.22 2.88
CA ILE A 45 -21.25 -7.97 3.27
C ILE A 45 -21.12 -7.02 2.07
N TYR A 46 -20.79 -7.58 0.90
CA TYR A 46 -20.66 -6.81 -0.33
C TYR A 46 -21.99 -6.24 -0.81
N SER A 47 -23.01 -7.08 -0.91
CA SER A 47 -24.35 -6.71 -1.40
C SER A 47 -25.04 -5.71 -0.48
N SER A 48 -24.93 -5.88 0.83
CA SER A 48 -25.48 -4.95 1.85
C SER A 48 -24.70 -3.65 1.97
N ARG A 49 -23.54 -3.54 1.31
CA ARG A 49 -22.63 -2.37 1.38
C ARG A 49 -22.19 -2.04 2.81
N MET A 50 -22.13 -3.05 3.69
CA MET A 50 -21.84 -2.88 5.11
C MET A 50 -20.55 -2.10 5.39
N LEU A 51 -19.56 -2.22 4.50
CA LEU A 51 -18.27 -1.54 4.65
C LEU A 51 -18.23 -0.11 4.10
N ASP A 52 -19.26 0.34 3.38
CA ASP A 52 -19.30 1.71 2.86
C ASP A 52 -19.41 2.71 4.01
N ASP A 53 -20.20 2.37 5.03
CA ASP A 53 -20.44 3.21 6.21
C ASP A 53 -19.53 2.91 7.39
N VAL A 54 -18.49 2.10 7.20
CA VAL A 54 -17.50 1.92 8.25
C VAL A 54 -16.82 3.26 8.51
N ALA A 55 -17.16 3.83 9.66
CA ALA A 55 -16.40 4.92 10.25
C ALA A 55 -15.01 4.36 10.55
N PHE A 56 -14.06 4.71 9.69
CA PHE A 56 -12.67 4.59 10.06
C PHE A 56 -12.47 5.52 11.25
N ASP A 57 -11.99 4.97 12.35
CA ASP A 57 -11.57 5.77 13.48
C ASP A 57 -10.55 6.81 12.95
N SER A 58 -10.83 8.10 13.16
CA SER A 58 -9.95 9.17 12.71
C SER A 58 -8.56 9.05 13.34
N GLU A 59 -8.45 8.37 14.48
CA GLU A 59 -7.19 8.08 15.15
C GLU A 59 -6.52 6.80 14.64
N ALA A 60 -7.27 5.89 13.98
CA ALA A 60 -6.71 4.73 13.31
C ALA A 60 -6.02 5.17 12.01
N ASN A 61 -4.71 5.35 12.11
CA ASN A 61 -3.87 5.80 11.01
C ASN A 61 -3.70 4.69 9.96
N LEU A 62 -4.65 4.55 9.03
CA LEU A 62 -4.60 3.54 7.95
C LEU A 62 -3.37 3.69 7.04
N ASN A 63 -2.76 4.88 7.02
CA ASN A 63 -1.53 5.18 6.29
C ASN A 63 -0.24 4.65 6.96
N CYS A 64 -0.39 3.86 8.01
CA CYS A 64 0.71 3.20 8.69
C CYS A 64 1.20 2.02 7.86
N ALA A 65 2.44 2.09 7.39
CA ALA A 65 3.09 1.03 6.59
C ALA A 65 2.98 -0.35 7.26
N GLU A 66 3.10 -0.37 8.58
CA GLU A 66 3.03 -1.54 9.44
C GLU A 66 1.64 -2.21 9.43
N GLN A 67 0.60 -1.49 9.00
CA GLN A 67 -0.76 -2.02 8.91
C GLN A 67 -1.15 -2.47 7.50
N HIS A 68 -0.33 -2.20 6.46
CA HIS A 68 -0.65 -2.55 5.07
C HIS A 68 -0.93 -4.04 4.89
N ASP A 69 -0.17 -4.88 5.59
CA ASP A 69 -0.32 -6.33 5.55
C ASP A 69 -1.24 -6.88 6.65
N SER A 70 -1.91 -6.00 7.40
CA SER A 70 -2.89 -6.45 8.38
C SER A 70 -4.05 -7.16 7.68
N PRO A 71 -4.59 -8.26 8.25
CA PRO A 71 -5.73 -8.96 7.66
C PRO A 71 -6.95 -8.05 7.40
N TRP A 72 -7.09 -7.00 8.20
CA TRP A 72 -8.13 -5.99 8.05
C TRP A 72 -7.94 -5.14 6.79
N VAL A 73 -6.75 -4.58 6.59
CA VAL A 73 -6.45 -3.75 5.41
C VAL A 73 -6.49 -4.59 4.13
N LEU A 74 -5.98 -5.82 4.15
CA LEU A 74 -6.07 -6.74 2.99
C LEU A 74 -7.53 -7.07 2.63
N TYR A 75 -8.41 -7.23 3.63
CA TYR A 75 -9.82 -7.46 3.39
C TYR A 75 -10.51 -6.22 2.80
N LEU A 76 -10.23 -5.04 3.35
CA LEU A 76 -10.73 -3.77 2.82
C LEU A 76 -10.25 -3.49 1.40
N ARG A 77 -8.99 -3.79 1.11
CA ARG A 77 -8.40 -3.69 -0.23
C ARG A 77 -9.16 -4.57 -1.24
N THR A 78 -9.48 -5.80 -0.84
CA THR A 78 -10.26 -6.72 -1.69
C THR A 78 -11.68 -6.21 -1.90
N TYR A 79 -12.34 -5.72 -0.84
CA TYR A 79 -13.66 -5.12 -0.93
C TYR A 79 -13.68 -3.90 -1.85
N LEU A 80 -12.75 -2.95 -1.65
CA LEU A 80 -12.61 -1.75 -2.46
C LEU A 80 -12.31 -2.10 -3.92
N GLY A 81 -11.41 -3.04 -4.17
CA GLY A 81 -11.09 -3.50 -5.52
C GLY A 81 -12.34 -4.04 -6.23
N ARG A 82 -13.14 -4.86 -5.55
CA ARG A 82 -14.41 -5.34 -6.10
C ARG A 82 -15.39 -4.19 -6.39
N ARG A 83 -15.47 -3.18 -5.51
CA ARG A 83 -16.31 -1.99 -5.72
C ARG A 83 -15.86 -1.17 -6.92
N ILE A 84 -14.56 -1.02 -7.15
CA ILE A 84 -14.00 -0.33 -8.32
C ILE A 84 -14.28 -1.16 -9.59
N TYR A 85 -14.04 -2.48 -9.53
CA TYR A 85 -14.27 -3.39 -10.65
C TYR A 85 -15.72 -3.41 -11.13
N GLN A 86 -16.69 -3.25 -10.24
CA GLN A 86 -18.12 -3.23 -10.59
C GLN A 86 -18.68 -1.84 -10.87
N GLU A 87 -17.88 -0.77 -10.69
CA GLU A 87 -18.33 0.59 -10.94
C GLU A 87 -18.60 0.79 -12.43
N ARG A 88 -19.79 1.31 -12.74
CA ARG A 88 -20.25 1.59 -14.12
C ARG A 88 -20.19 3.07 -14.45
N SER A 89 -20.17 3.93 -13.43
CA SER A 89 -20.18 5.37 -13.63
C SER A 89 -18.77 5.94 -13.60
N ASP A 90 -18.30 6.30 -14.77
CA ASP A 90 -17.05 7.03 -15.03
C ASP A 90 -16.91 8.37 -14.28
N LYS A 91 -18.02 8.90 -13.78
CA LYS A 91 -18.08 10.20 -13.11
C LYS A 91 -17.77 10.10 -11.62
N THR A 92 -17.83 8.90 -11.04
CA THR A 92 -17.52 8.69 -9.61
C THR A 92 -16.01 8.58 -9.40
N MET A 93 -15.54 8.73 -8.16
CA MET A 93 -14.12 8.47 -7.83
C MET A 93 -13.73 7.05 -8.22
N ARG A 94 -14.58 6.06 -7.91
CA ARG A 94 -14.32 4.66 -8.25
C ARG A 94 -14.28 4.45 -9.76
N GLY A 95 -15.11 5.15 -10.53
CA GLY A 95 -15.08 5.08 -11.99
C GLY A 95 -13.77 5.63 -12.56
N GLN A 96 -13.22 6.67 -11.94
CA GLN A 96 -11.90 7.19 -12.32
C GLN A 96 -10.76 6.23 -11.93
N TYR A 97 -10.82 5.60 -10.76
CA TYR A 97 -9.89 4.51 -10.40
C TYR A 97 -9.95 3.38 -11.43
N ARG A 98 -11.16 2.98 -11.84
CA ARG A 98 -11.37 1.97 -12.87
C ARG A 98 -10.72 2.39 -14.20
N LYS A 99 -10.92 3.63 -14.64
CA LYS A 99 -10.28 4.16 -15.86
C LYS A 99 -8.76 4.14 -15.81
N VAL A 100 -8.19 4.49 -14.65
CA VAL A 100 -6.74 4.40 -14.44
C VAL A 100 -6.29 2.94 -14.56
N ALA A 101 -7.02 2.00 -13.94
CA ALA A 101 -6.73 0.57 -14.04
C ALA A 101 -6.82 0.06 -15.49
N GLU A 102 -7.84 0.47 -16.24
CA GLU A 102 -8.04 0.09 -17.65
C GLU A 102 -6.89 0.61 -18.51
N TYR A 103 -6.51 1.88 -18.32
CA TYR A 103 -5.39 2.48 -19.03
C TYR A 103 -4.07 1.77 -18.72
N LEU A 104 -3.79 1.53 -17.43
CA LEU A 104 -2.59 0.80 -16.98
C LEU A 104 -2.56 -0.62 -17.50
N TRP A 105 -3.70 -1.29 -17.58
CA TRP A 105 -3.78 -2.62 -18.15
C TRP A 105 -3.48 -2.61 -19.65
N VAL A 106 -4.13 -1.74 -20.43
CA VAL A 106 -3.93 -1.65 -21.89
C VAL A 106 -2.51 -1.24 -22.27
N THR A 107 -1.91 -0.32 -21.51
CA THR A 107 -0.54 0.15 -21.77
C THR A 107 0.51 -0.76 -21.15
N GLY A 108 0.31 -1.19 -19.92
CA GLY A 108 1.21 -2.05 -19.16
C GLY A 108 1.29 -3.48 -19.69
N SER A 109 0.20 -4.07 -20.18
CA SER A 109 0.21 -5.42 -20.76
C SER A 109 1.12 -5.57 -21.99
N LYS A 110 1.41 -4.46 -22.68
CA LYS A 110 2.38 -4.44 -23.79
C LYS A 110 3.83 -4.59 -23.31
N ILE A 111 4.13 -4.10 -22.10
CA ILE A 111 5.46 -4.13 -21.51
C ILE A 111 5.63 -5.36 -20.60
N PHE A 112 4.56 -5.75 -19.90
CA PHE A 112 4.53 -6.84 -18.94
C PHE A 112 3.47 -7.88 -19.36
N PRO A 113 3.86 -8.87 -20.19
CA PRO A 113 2.96 -9.95 -20.59
C PRO A 113 2.48 -10.72 -19.37
N GLY A 114 1.19 -10.66 -19.08
CA GLY A 114 0.58 -11.29 -17.89
C GLY A 114 -0.05 -10.32 -16.90
N LEU A 115 0.15 -9.01 -17.06
CA LEU A 115 -0.59 -8.03 -16.27
C LEU A 115 -2.10 -8.10 -16.61
N SER A 116 -2.92 -8.47 -15.64
CA SER A 116 -4.38 -8.50 -15.78
C SER A 116 -5.04 -7.19 -15.32
N PHE A 117 -6.30 -7.00 -15.70
CA PHE A 117 -7.08 -5.87 -15.23
C PHE A 117 -7.34 -5.95 -13.72
N GLU A 118 -7.55 -7.17 -13.22
CA GLU A 118 -7.74 -7.48 -11.81
C GLU A 118 -6.50 -7.11 -10.98
N ASP A 119 -5.29 -7.36 -11.50
CA ASP A 119 -4.04 -6.96 -10.85
C ASP A 119 -3.94 -5.44 -10.73
N CYS A 120 -4.26 -4.70 -11.80
CA CYS A 120 -4.29 -3.24 -11.77
C CYS A 120 -5.27 -2.71 -10.71
N ILE A 121 -6.47 -3.27 -10.65
CA ILE A 121 -7.50 -2.88 -9.67
C ILE A 121 -7.04 -3.18 -8.24
N TYR A 122 -6.46 -4.37 -8.02
CA TYR A 122 -5.96 -4.77 -6.72
C TYR A 122 -4.82 -3.86 -6.26
N ASP A 123 -3.86 -3.55 -7.12
CA ASP A 123 -2.73 -2.66 -6.81
C ASP A 123 -3.15 -1.20 -6.61
N LEU A 124 -4.07 -0.68 -7.42
CA LEU A 124 -4.68 0.64 -7.20
C LEU A 124 -5.43 0.73 -5.89
N SER A 125 -6.12 -0.34 -5.48
CA SER A 125 -6.77 -0.39 -4.17
C SER A 125 -5.74 -0.35 -3.04
N GLY A 126 -4.57 -1.00 -3.23
CA GLY A 126 -3.44 -0.92 -2.30
C GLY A 126 -2.86 0.48 -2.21
N VAL A 127 -2.71 1.16 -3.35
CA VAL A 127 -2.29 2.57 -3.42
C VAL A 127 -3.18 3.43 -2.55
N THR A 128 -4.52 3.27 -2.60
CA THR A 128 -5.46 4.03 -1.76
C THR A 128 -5.08 3.98 -0.28
N PHE A 129 -4.86 2.78 0.29
CA PHE A 129 -4.48 2.64 1.70
C PHE A 129 -3.06 3.13 2.01
N PHE A 130 -2.26 3.37 0.97
CA PHE A 130 -0.94 3.98 1.10
C PHE A 130 -1.01 5.50 0.98
N ILE A 131 -1.87 6.10 0.16
CA ILE A 131 -1.82 7.57 -0.03
C ILE A 131 -2.92 8.32 0.71
N ASN A 132 -4.07 7.69 0.96
CA ASN A 132 -5.26 8.38 1.42
C ASN A 132 -5.41 8.34 2.93
N SER A 133 -5.79 9.47 3.51
CA SER A 133 -6.33 9.50 4.86
C SER A 133 -7.53 8.54 5.03
N SER A 134 -7.86 8.23 6.28
CA SER A 134 -9.07 7.48 6.63
C SER A 134 -10.34 8.13 6.07
N LEU A 135 -10.39 9.47 6.06
CA LEU A 135 -11.50 10.25 5.49
C LEU A 135 -11.62 10.08 3.97
N GLU A 136 -10.51 10.19 3.24
CA GLU A 136 -10.49 10.03 1.78
C GLU A 136 -10.81 8.59 1.37
N THR A 137 -10.34 7.60 2.13
CA THR A 137 -10.68 6.20 1.93
C THR A 137 -12.17 5.96 2.16
N SER A 138 -12.75 6.55 3.22
CA SER A 138 -14.20 6.53 3.46
C SER A 138 -14.97 7.16 2.31
N ALA A 139 -14.54 8.32 1.84
CA ALA A 139 -15.18 9.02 0.73
C ALA A 139 -15.16 8.17 -0.56
N LEU A 140 -14.06 7.47 -0.84
CA LEU A 140 -13.95 6.57 -2.00
C LEU A 140 -14.92 5.38 -1.90
N LEU A 141 -15.06 4.79 -0.71
CA LEU A 141 -16.01 3.70 -0.46
C LEU A 141 -17.46 4.19 -0.59
N LYS A 142 -17.77 5.40 -0.11
CA LYS A 142 -19.12 6.01 -0.19
C LYS A 142 -19.43 6.70 -1.52
N SER A 143 -18.44 6.87 -2.41
CA SER A 143 -18.60 7.62 -3.66
C SER A 143 -19.78 7.06 -4.44
N THR A 144 -20.81 7.87 -4.67
CA THR A 144 -22.00 7.44 -5.40
C THR A 144 -22.42 8.46 -6.46
N SER A 145 -21.81 9.65 -6.44
CA SER A 145 -22.18 10.75 -7.32
C SER A 145 -21.02 11.22 -8.18
N GLY A 146 -21.36 11.88 -9.29
CA GLY A 146 -20.39 12.56 -10.14
C GLY A 146 -19.79 13.83 -9.55
N LYS A 147 -20.32 14.33 -8.42
CA LYS A 147 -19.77 15.51 -7.73
C LYS A 147 -18.50 15.19 -6.96
N ASP A 148 -18.23 13.91 -6.74
CA ASP A 148 -17.09 13.42 -5.98
C ASP A 148 -15.85 13.18 -6.88
N SER A 149 -15.91 13.51 -8.17
CA SER A 149 -14.85 13.22 -9.14
C SER A 149 -13.54 13.94 -8.84
N PHE A 150 -12.41 13.26 -9.03
CA PHE A 150 -11.08 13.86 -9.06
C PHE A 150 -10.95 14.91 -10.17
N SER A 151 -10.27 16.00 -9.80
CA SER A 151 -9.68 16.95 -10.75
C SER A 151 -8.55 16.30 -11.56
N GLN A 152 -8.21 16.89 -12.71
CA GLN A 152 -7.11 16.39 -13.57
C GLN A 152 -5.77 16.20 -12.81
N PRO A 153 -5.33 17.13 -11.94
CA PRO A 153 -4.10 16.93 -11.16
C PRO A 153 -4.16 15.77 -10.16
N GLN A 154 -5.33 15.53 -9.55
CA GLN A 154 -5.53 14.40 -8.65
C GLN A 154 -5.48 13.07 -9.42
N LEU A 155 -6.05 13.03 -10.63
CA LEU A 155 -6.00 11.85 -11.48
C LEU A 155 -4.57 11.54 -11.94
N ALA A 156 -3.81 12.57 -12.32
CA ALA A 156 -2.40 12.46 -12.68
C ALA A 156 -1.55 11.96 -11.50
N THR A 157 -1.85 12.44 -10.28
CA THR A 157 -1.23 11.98 -9.03
C THR A 157 -1.54 10.51 -8.76
N LEU A 158 -2.80 10.10 -8.88
CA LEU A 158 -3.20 8.71 -8.71
C LEU A 158 -2.48 7.80 -9.72
N PHE A 159 -2.41 8.23 -10.98
CA PHE A 159 -1.72 7.50 -12.03
C PHE A 159 -0.23 7.31 -11.70
N LEU A 160 0.48 8.38 -11.34
CA LEU A 160 1.90 8.29 -10.97
C LEU A 160 2.14 7.36 -9.77
N ASN A 161 1.34 7.51 -8.70
CA ASN A 161 1.42 6.64 -7.54
C ASN A 161 1.20 5.16 -7.90
N ALA A 162 0.24 4.89 -8.80
CA ALA A 162 -0.05 3.53 -9.27
C ALA A 162 1.10 2.93 -10.06
N VAL A 163 1.65 3.68 -11.03
CA VAL A 163 2.78 3.24 -11.85
C VAL A 163 3.99 2.92 -10.98
N VAL A 164 4.29 3.76 -9.98
CA VAL A 164 5.40 3.54 -9.04
C VAL A 164 5.13 2.34 -8.13
N TYR A 165 3.95 2.25 -7.54
CA TYR A 165 3.60 1.14 -6.63
C TYR A 165 3.60 -0.22 -7.36
N MET A 166 3.16 -0.25 -8.62
CA MET A 166 3.15 -1.46 -9.44
C MET A 166 4.53 -1.83 -10.01
N GLY A 167 5.51 -0.92 -9.95
CA GLY A 167 6.85 -1.20 -10.49
C GLY A 167 6.91 -1.12 -12.01
N LEU A 168 6.03 -0.34 -12.63
CA LEU A 168 6.01 -0.12 -14.07
C LEU A 168 7.12 0.87 -14.46
N GLU A 169 8.37 0.42 -14.29
CA GLU A 169 9.57 1.27 -14.28
C GLU A 169 9.73 2.17 -15.51
N PRO A 170 9.56 1.68 -16.76
CA PRO A 170 9.68 2.53 -17.95
C PRO A 170 8.67 3.68 -17.97
N PHE A 171 7.44 3.43 -17.51
CA PHE A 171 6.40 4.45 -17.43
C PHE A 171 6.69 5.46 -16.32
N ALA A 172 7.11 4.99 -15.14
CA ALA A 172 7.46 5.87 -14.03
C ALA A 172 8.62 6.78 -14.41
N LYS A 173 9.69 6.25 -15.02
CA LYS A 173 10.84 7.03 -15.50
C LYS A 173 10.44 8.03 -16.59
N ALA A 174 9.51 7.67 -17.48
CA ALA A 174 9.02 8.61 -18.51
C ALA A 174 8.18 9.75 -17.92
N LEU A 175 7.46 9.51 -16.82
CA LEU A 175 6.66 10.52 -16.13
C LEU A 175 7.49 11.38 -15.18
N ILE A 176 8.54 10.82 -14.60
CA ILE A 176 9.38 11.50 -13.61
C ILE A 176 10.55 12.12 -14.34
N SER A 177 10.42 13.42 -14.62
CA SER A 177 11.47 14.18 -15.28
C SER A 177 12.64 14.50 -14.35
N GLU A 178 13.85 14.50 -14.92
CA GLU A 178 15.05 15.01 -14.25
C GLU A 178 15.17 16.54 -14.37
N ASP A 179 14.36 17.19 -15.21
CA ASP A 179 14.40 18.65 -15.39
C ASP A 179 13.77 19.36 -14.19
N PRO A 180 14.54 20.19 -13.45
CA PRO A 180 14.03 21.04 -12.39
C PRO A 180 13.17 22.20 -12.92
N ASN A 181 12.69 22.18 -14.17
CA ASN A 181 11.67 23.07 -14.73
C ASN A 181 10.40 22.34 -15.24
N ASP A 182 10.34 21.00 -15.16
CA ASP A 182 9.19 20.21 -15.61
C ASP A 182 8.00 20.24 -14.63
N TYR A 183 6.79 20.05 -15.16
CA TYR A 183 5.50 20.03 -14.46
C TYR A 183 5.44 18.98 -13.32
N TRP A 184 6.26 17.93 -13.41
CA TRP A 184 6.37 16.88 -12.39
C TRP A 184 7.29 17.22 -11.22
N GLN A 185 7.85 18.43 -11.19
CA GLN A 185 8.57 18.92 -10.02
C GLN A 185 7.70 19.02 -8.77
N CYS A 186 8.09 18.26 -7.77
CA CYS A 186 7.90 18.58 -6.37
C CYS A 186 9.17 19.34 -5.94
N PRO A 187 9.15 20.57 -5.37
CA PRO A 187 8.17 21.17 -4.42
C PRO A 187 7.73 22.60 -4.83
N THR A 188 6.63 23.21 -4.37
CA THR A 188 6.48 23.89 -3.07
C THR A 188 5.03 24.43 -2.92
N VAL A 189 4.52 24.35 -1.68
CA VAL A 189 3.39 25.07 -1.03
C VAL A 189 2.01 25.18 -1.72
N ALA A 190 1.02 24.54 -1.08
CA ALA A 190 -0.35 24.99 -0.80
C ALA A 190 -1.38 23.88 -1.02
N ALA A 191 -2.04 23.47 0.07
CA ALA A 191 -3.32 22.75 0.13
C ALA A 191 -3.44 21.43 -0.69
N SER A 192 -2.99 20.36 -0.02
CA SER A 192 -3.61 19.02 0.06
C SER A 192 -3.47 17.96 -1.04
N ASN A 193 -3.19 18.22 -2.33
CA ASN A 193 -3.41 17.17 -3.35
C ASN A 193 -2.23 16.84 -4.31
N LYS A 194 -0.97 16.86 -3.86
CA LYS A 194 0.20 16.40 -4.67
C LYS A 194 0.92 15.22 -3.97
N PRO A 195 1.45 14.23 -4.70
CA PRO A 195 2.23 13.16 -4.10
C PRO A 195 3.53 13.78 -3.57
N SER A 196 3.84 13.59 -2.28
CA SER A 196 5.17 13.97 -1.82
C SER A 196 6.17 13.06 -2.52
N PHE A 197 7.24 13.63 -3.07
CA PHE A 197 8.28 12.85 -3.76
C PHE A 197 8.81 11.71 -2.87
N ARG A 198 8.88 11.98 -1.56
CA ARG A 198 9.13 11.00 -0.51
C ARG A 198 8.15 9.82 -0.54
N ARG A 199 6.84 10.03 -0.75
CA ARG A 199 5.85 8.94 -0.81
C ARG A 199 6.12 7.97 -1.95
N LEU A 200 6.59 8.47 -3.10
CA LEU A 200 6.96 7.63 -4.24
C LEU A 200 8.13 6.70 -3.86
N ILE A 201 9.15 7.24 -3.19
CA ILE A 201 10.28 6.44 -2.68
C ILE A 201 9.78 5.39 -1.68
N GLU A 202 8.91 5.78 -0.74
CA GLU A 202 8.34 4.88 0.26
C GLU A 202 7.54 3.73 -0.39
N MET A 203 6.72 4.02 -1.42
CA MET A 203 5.97 3.01 -2.18
C MET A 203 6.89 2.04 -2.92
N ALA A 204 7.86 2.57 -3.67
CA ALA A 204 8.82 1.76 -4.41
C ALA A 204 9.63 0.87 -3.46
N SER A 205 10.02 1.40 -2.30
CA SER A 205 10.75 0.66 -1.27
C SER A 205 9.89 -0.45 -0.65
N PHE A 206 8.63 -0.14 -0.32
CA PHE A 206 7.69 -1.12 0.24
C PHE A 206 7.44 -2.30 -0.70
N ARG A 207 7.49 -2.08 -2.01
CA ARG A 207 7.25 -3.10 -3.04
C ARG A 207 8.53 -3.73 -3.61
N GLY A 208 9.71 -3.26 -3.19
CA GLY A 208 10.99 -3.83 -3.61
C GLY A 208 11.44 -3.42 -5.00
N HIS A 209 10.95 -2.30 -5.53
CA HIS A 209 11.29 -1.85 -6.88
C HIS A 209 12.63 -1.11 -6.87
N LEU A 210 13.74 -1.83 -6.69
CA LEU A 210 15.08 -1.26 -6.53
C LEU A 210 15.45 -0.25 -7.62
N GLY A 211 15.26 -0.59 -8.90
CA GLY A 211 15.58 0.31 -10.02
C GLY A 211 14.79 1.63 -10.00
N LEU A 212 13.56 1.62 -9.46
CA LEU A 212 12.78 2.84 -9.22
C LEU A 212 13.25 3.60 -7.99
N VAL A 213 13.61 2.90 -6.90
CA VAL A 213 14.19 3.55 -5.71
C VAL A 213 15.48 4.29 -6.09
N GLU A 214 16.37 3.66 -6.84
CA GLU A 214 17.61 4.25 -7.34
C GLU A 214 17.34 5.51 -8.17
N HIS A 215 16.44 5.41 -9.14
CA HIS A 215 16.09 6.53 -10.00
C HIS A 215 15.46 7.69 -9.21
N LEU A 216 14.50 7.39 -8.33
CA LEU A 216 13.85 8.40 -7.49
C LEU A 216 14.86 9.12 -6.57
N VAL A 217 15.76 8.38 -5.92
CA VAL A 217 16.82 8.98 -5.09
C VAL A 217 17.74 9.87 -5.91
N GLN A 218 18.07 9.47 -7.15
CA GLN A 218 18.88 10.30 -8.05
C GLN A 218 18.16 11.61 -8.43
N VAL A 219 16.87 11.53 -8.76
CA VAL A 219 16.04 12.70 -9.06
C VAL A 219 15.94 13.62 -7.84
N GLU A 220 15.76 13.09 -6.62
CA GLU A 220 15.75 13.89 -5.37
C GLU A 220 17.07 14.64 -5.16
N LYS A 221 18.22 14.00 -5.43
CA LYS A 221 19.55 14.64 -5.34
C LYS A 221 19.68 15.80 -6.32
N ASN A 222 19.27 15.59 -7.57
CA ASN A 222 19.30 16.61 -8.61
C ASN A 222 18.42 17.81 -8.24
N MET A 223 17.21 17.57 -7.72
CA MET A 223 16.26 18.63 -7.33
C MET A 223 16.73 19.44 -6.13
N THR A 224 17.42 18.82 -5.16
CA THR A 224 17.89 19.51 -3.96
C THR A 224 19.20 20.27 -4.16
N HIS A 225 19.76 20.26 -5.38
CA HIS A 225 21.09 20.80 -5.72
C HIS A 225 22.18 20.37 -4.75
N ARG A 226 22.02 19.21 -4.10
CA ARG A 226 22.99 18.69 -3.14
C ARG A 226 24.11 17.99 -3.90
N THR A 227 25.33 18.47 -3.71
CA THR A 227 26.55 17.93 -4.32
C THR A 227 27.04 16.64 -3.66
N TRP A 228 26.26 16.04 -2.74
CA TRP A 228 26.68 14.87 -1.99
C TRP A 228 26.44 13.59 -2.79
N SER A 229 27.44 12.70 -2.80
CA SER A 229 27.33 11.37 -3.43
C SER A 229 26.32 10.47 -2.74
N LEU A 230 26.07 10.68 -1.44
CA LEU A 230 25.20 9.86 -0.59
C LEU A 230 23.80 10.47 -0.40
N MET A 231 22.80 9.62 -0.22
CA MET A 231 21.43 10.05 0.12
C MET A 231 21.35 10.54 1.57
N SER A 232 20.39 11.42 1.86
CA SER A 232 20.17 11.98 3.20
C SER A 232 19.73 10.92 4.22
N ALA A 233 20.00 11.15 5.52
CA ALA A 233 19.56 10.27 6.60
C ALA A 233 18.02 10.14 6.66
N SER A 234 17.28 11.19 6.29
CA SER A 234 15.81 11.16 6.23
C SER A 234 15.31 10.23 5.12
N THR A 235 15.88 10.31 3.92
CA THR A 235 15.54 9.44 2.79
C THR A 235 15.92 8.00 3.11
N ALA A 236 17.15 7.77 3.56
CA ALA A 236 17.68 6.45 3.90
C ALA A 236 16.83 5.73 4.96
N SER A 237 16.52 6.42 6.07
CA SER A 237 15.69 5.82 7.12
C SER A 237 14.27 5.47 6.65
N SER A 238 13.72 6.24 5.70
CA SER A 238 12.41 5.92 5.12
C SER A 238 12.49 4.66 4.27
N ILE A 239 13.48 4.58 3.37
CA ILE A 239 13.71 3.38 2.54
C ILE A 239 13.89 2.16 3.44
N LEU A 240 14.75 2.25 4.47
CA LEU A 240 14.98 1.15 5.41
C LEU A 240 13.68 0.69 6.09
N ARG A 241 12.85 1.61 6.59
CA ARG A 241 11.57 1.24 7.22
C ARG A 241 10.67 0.49 6.25
N TYR A 242 10.40 1.06 5.08
CA TYR A 242 9.41 0.49 4.15
C TYR A 242 9.91 -0.79 3.48
N ALA A 243 11.18 -0.86 3.08
CA ALA A 243 11.78 -2.06 2.52
C ALA A 243 11.86 -3.20 3.55
N SER A 244 12.14 -2.90 4.82
CA SER A 244 12.13 -3.92 5.88
C SER A 244 10.73 -4.47 6.12
N ILE A 245 9.70 -3.61 6.15
CA ILE A 245 8.30 -4.06 6.28
C ILE A 245 7.91 -4.95 5.08
N GLY A 246 8.29 -4.58 3.86
CA GLY A 246 8.02 -5.37 2.66
C GLY A 246 8.86 -6.66 2.53
N GLY A 247 9.95 -6.76 3.30
CA GLY A 247 10.91 -7.87 3.26
C GLY A 247 11.85 -7.83 2.05
N HIS A 248 12.27 -6.63 1.62
CA HIS A 248 13.11 -6.40 0.44
C HIS A 248 14.55 -6.10 0.84
N GLU A 249 15.35 -7.17 1.00
CA GLU A 249 16.74 -7.09 1.49
C GLU A 249 17.68 -6.34 0.55
N ASP A 250 17.46 -6.44 -0.76
CA ASP A 250 18.20 -5.73 -1.81
C ASP A 250 18.06 -4.20 -1.70
N VAL A 251 16.83 -3.72 -1.50
CA VAL A 251 16.54 -2.29 -1.28
C VAL A 251 17.08 -1.81 0.06
N VAL A 252 17.05 -2.66 1.09
CA VAL A 252 17.67 -2.39 2.39
C VAL A 252 19.18 -2.22 2.24
N GLU A 253 19.85 -3.15 1.56
CA GLU A 253 21.30 -3.10 1.31
C GLU A 253 21.68 -1.85 0.52
N TYR A 254 20.91 -1.53 -0.52
CA TYR A 254 21.09 -0.29 -1.29
C TYR A 254 21.08 0.95 -0.38
N ALA A 255 20.09 1.06 0.52
CA ALA A 255 19.98 2.20 1.44
C ALA A 255 21.14 2.26 2.44
N LEU A 256 21.61 1.12 2.96
CA LEU A 256 22.75 1.06 3.87
C LEU A 256 24.05 1.48 3.21
N ASN A 257 24.24 1.12 1.94
CA ASN A 257 25.49 1.36 1.20
C ASN A 257 25.56 2.76 0.57
N ASN A 258 24.41 3.39 0.30
CA ASN A 258 24.34 4.66 -0.42
C ASN A 258 23.87 5.84 0.44
N SER A 259 23.94 5.75 1.77
CA SER A 259 23.47 6.80 2.68
C SER A 259 24.53 7.36 3.61
N ASN A 260 24.32 8.60 4.04
CA ASN A 260 25.06 9.23 5.12
C ASN A 260 24.38 9.03 6.50
N LEU A 261 23.46 8.07 6.60
CA LEU A 261 22.58 7.85 7.74
C LEU A 261 23.32 7.79 9.08
N PHE A 262 24.49 7.16 9.10
CA PHE A 262 25.29 6.94 10.31
C PHE A 262 26.35 8.03 10.56
N ASN A 263 26.42 9.05 9.69
CA ASN A 263 27.37 10.17 9.79
C ASN A 263 26.69 11.50 10.16
N GLU A 264 25.35 11.54 10.20
CA GLU A 264 24.55 12.72 10.52
C GLU A 264 23.82 12.59 11.87
N HIS A 265 23.47 13.73 12.47
CA HIS A 265 22.63 13.73 13.66
C HIS A 265 21.23 13.17 13.36
N LEU A 266 20.87 12.06 14.01
CA LEU A 266 19.58 11.39 13.80
C LEU A 266 18.42 12.15 14.45
N THR A 267 17.46 12.56 13.62
CA THR A 267 16.18 13.12 14.11
C THR A 267 15.37 12.05 14.86
N SER A 268 14.36 12.48 15.63
CA SER A 268 13.42 11.55 16.29
C SER A 268 12.71 10.63 15.28
N THR A 269 12.30 11.18 14.13
CA THR A 269 11.69 10.42 13.03
C THR A 269 12.64 9.40 12.44
N THR A 270 13.90 9.78 12.20
CA THR A 270 14.95 8.88 11.69
C THR A 270 15.18 7.71 12.64
N ARG A 271 15.27 7.99 13.95
CA ARG A 271 15.42 6.96 14.99
C ARG A 271 14.22 6.02 15.07
N ARG A 272 12.99 6.56 14.98
CA ARG A 272 11.77 5.73 14.94
C ARG A 272 11.77 4.80 13.73
N ASN A 273 12.08 5.34 12.55
CA ASN A 273 12.12 4.54 11.32
C ASN A 273 13.17 3.41 11.39
N LEU A 274 14.35 3.69 11.96
CA LEU A 274 15.37 2.68 12.23
C LEU A 274 14.89 1.61 13.20
N GLY A 275 14.22 2.01 14.29
CA GLY A 275 13.63 1.07 15.25
C GLY A 275 12.60 0.15 14.60
N THR A 276 11.74 0.68 13.73
CA THR A 276 10.83 -0.15 12.93
C THR A 276 11.60 -1.05 11.97
N ALA A 277 12.59 -0.55 11.23
CA ALA A 277 13.37 -1.39 10.32
C ALA A 277 13.96 -2.60 11.04
N LEU A 278 14.59 -2.37 12.21
CA LEU A 278 15.15 -3.40 13.07
C LEU A 278 14.11 -4.44 13.54
N SER A 279 12.86 -4.05 13.80
CA SER A 279 11.84 -5.00 14.24
C SER A 279 11.30 -5.89 13.11
N TYR A 280 11.53 -5.54 11.85
CA TYR A 280 11.04 -6.27 10.67
C TYR A 280 12.14 -6.96 9.87
N THR A 281 13.42 -6.79 10.25
CA THR A 281 14.56 -7.36 9.53
C THR A 281 15.44 -8.20 10.44
N ASP A 282 15.92 -9.32 9.89
CA ASP A 282 16.96 -10.14 10.49
C ASP A 282 18.36 -9.74 9.98
N SER A 283 18.49 -8.63 9.24
CA SER A 283 19.75 -8.21 8.62
C SER A 283 20.81 -7.86 9.68
N PRO A 284 21.86 -8.68 9.86
CA PRO A 284 22.90 -8.44 10.87
C PRO A 284 23.67 -7.14 10.59
N ASP A 285 23.67 -6.67 9.34
CA ASP A 285 24.30 -5.43 8.92
C ASP A 285 23.57 -4.19 9.44
N ILE A 286 22.23 -4.23 9.52
CA ILE A 286 21.48 -3.14 10.15
C ILE A 286 21.84 -3.07 11.64
N TYR A 287 21.90 -4.21 12.34
CA TYR A 287 22.26 -4.25 13.76
C TYR A 287 23.69 -3.74 13.98
N SER A 288 24.66 -4.20 13.18
CA SER A 288 26.07 -3.85 13.35
C SER A 288 26.34 -2.36 13.05
N ARG A 289 25.80 -1.83 11.95
CA ARG A 289 25.97 -0.41 11.56
C ARG A 289 25.21 0.52 12.50
N SER A 290 23.99 0.17 12.92
CA SER A 290 23.23 0.95 13.91
C SER A 290 23.92 0.99 15.27
N GLY A 291 24.42 -0.16 15.75
CA GLY A 291 25.18 -0.23 17.00
C GLY A 291 26.46 0.62 16.96
N SER A 292 27.15 0.63 15.82
CA SER A 292 28.37 1.43 15.61
C SER A 292 28.08 2.93 15.61
N ALA A 293 27.03 3.37 14.93
CA ALA A 293 26.61 4.77 14.90
C ALA A 293 26.18 5.30 16.27
N THR A 294 25.50 4.46 17.06
CA THR A 294 25.04 4.83 18.41
C THR A 294 26.22 5.02 19.36
N ARG A 295 27.29 4.23 19.21
CA ARG A 295 28.53 4.37 20.00
C ARG A 295 29.32 5.63 19.66
N GLN A 296 29.32 6.06 18.40
CA GLN A 296 30.03 7.26 17.96
C GLN A 296 29.35 8.56 18.43
N HIS A 297 28.03 8.56 18.64
CA HIS A 297 27.26 9.77 18.96
C HIS A 297 26.89 9.97 20.43
N GLY A 298 27.41 9.15 21.36
CA GLY A 298 27.54 9.48 22.78
C GLY A 298 26.26 9.75 23.60
N ASN A 299 25.05 9.66 23.03
CA ASN A 299 23.80 9.86 23.77
C ASN A 299 22.63 9.13 23.10
N GLY A 300 22.11 8.10 23.78
CA GLY A 300 20.83 7.46 23.44
C GLY A 300 20.85 5.95 23.63
N THR A 301 20.43 5.50 24.80
CA THR A 301 19.97 4.12 25.03
C THR A 301 18.83 3.80 24.05
N LEU A 302 19.02 2.78 23.21
CA LEU A 302 17.91 2.05 22.60
C LEU A 302 17.02 1.48 23.73
N PRO A 303 15.70 1.31 23.51
CA PRO A 303 14.91 0.52 24.45
C PRO A 303 15.47 -0.89 24.47
N THR A 304 16.07 -1.27 25.60
CA THR A 304 16.50 -2.62 25.93
C THR A 304 15.30 -3.54 26.16
N GLU A 305 14.44 -3.68 25.15
CA GLU A 305 13.47 -4.77 25.02
C GLU A 305 13.86 -5.64 23.82
N ALA A 306 15.14 -6.01 23.76
CA ALA A 306 15.50 -7.30 23.19
C ALA A 306 15.16 -8.37 24.23
N ARG A 307 13.90 -8.84 24.26
CA ARG A 307 13.56 -10.06 24.98
C ARG A 307 12.58 -10.94 24.21
N SER A 308 12.99 -12.21 24.17
CA SER A 308 12.34 -13.41 23.68
C SER A 308 11.97 -13.45 22.21
N VAL A 309 12.78 -14.21 21.48
CA VAL A 309 12.36 -15.11 20.41
C VAL A 309 10.98 -15.69 20.75
N SER A 310 9.93 -15.09 20.22
CA SER A 310 8.71 -15.82 19.86
C SER A 310 8.82 -16.07 18.37
N GLU A 311 8.85 -17.35 18.01
CA GLU A 311 8.96 -17.86 16.64
C GLU A 311 8.21 -17.00 15.62
N PRO A 312 8.80 -16.72 14.44
CA PRO A 312 8.03 -16.21 13.32
C PRO A 312 7.13 -17.34 12.82
N THR A 313 5.97 -17.53 13.45
CA THR A 313 4.88 -18.25 12.79
C THR A 313 4.57 -17.48 11.51
N TRP A 314 4.59 -18.21 10.39
CA TRP A 314 4.26 -17.78 9.02
C TRP A 314 5.43 -17.35 8.12
N ARG A 315 6.53 -18.11 8.09
CA ARG A 315 7.24 -18.36 6.81
C ARG A 315 6.51 -19.44 6.01
N ALA A 316 5.80 -19.02 4.95
CA ALA A 316 5.62 -19.78 3.72
C ALA A 316 5.06 -18.85 2.62
N ARG A 317 5.93 -18.07 1.96
CA ARG A 317 5.62 -17.60 0.60
C ARG A 317 5.83 -18.79 -0.34
N GLN A 318 4.73 -19.38 -0.79
CA GLN A 318 4.71 -20.10 -2.07
C GLN A 318 4.06 -19.19 -3.11
N PRO A 319 4.52 -19.24 -4.39
CA PRO A 319 3.85 -18.56 -5.47
C PRO A 319 2.49 -19.23 -5.68
N ARG A 320 1.39 -18.55 -5.35
CA ARG A 320 0.05 -19.04 -5.67
C ARG A 320 -0.42 -18.44 -6.97
N THR A 321 -0.31 -19.26 -8.01
CA THR A 321 -1.23 -19.29 -9.14
C THR A 321 -2.67 -19.22 -8.61
N CYS A 322 -3.33 -18.08 -8.78
CA CYS A 322 -4.79 -18.02 -8.63
C CYS A 322 -5.41 -18.55 -9.92
N CYS A 323 -6.06 -19.71 -9.79
CA CYS A 323 -6.94 -20.30 -10.78
C CYS A 323 -8.01 -19.30 -11.23
N ALA A 324 -7.88 -18.81 -12.45
CA ALA A 324 -8.99 -18.27 -13.21
C ALA A 324 -9.40 -19.33 -14.24
N THR A 325 -10.28 -20.25 -13.84
CA THR A 325 -11.19 -20.95 -14.78
C THR A 325 -12.28 -21.68 -14.01
N GLU A 326 -13.49 -21.63 -14.59
CA GLU A 326 -14.70 -22.42 -14.32
C GLU A 326 -15.82 -21.76 -13.50
N ALA A 327 -16.51 -20.84 -14.15
CA ALA A 327 -17.97 -20.84 -14.15
C ALA A 327 -18.44 -20.71 -15.62
N ARG A 328 -18.52 -21.85 -16.31
CA ARG A 328 -19.45 -22.03 -17.43
C ARG A 328 -20.63 -22.82 -16.87
N MET A 329 -21.74 -22.15 -16.63
CA MET A 329 -23.12 -22.53 -16.98
C MET A 329 -24.06 -21.41 -16.55
#